data_AF-A0A4Q5QX46-F1
#
_entry.id   AF-A0A4Q5QX46-F1
#
_cell.length_a   1.000
_cell.length_b   1.000
_cell.length_c   1.000
_cell.angle_alpha   90.00
_cell.angle_beta   90.00
_cell.angle_gamma   90.00
#
_symmetry.space_group_name_H-M   'P 1'
#
loop_
_entity.id
_entity.type
_entity.pdbx_description
1 polymer ?
#
loop_
_entity_poly.entity_id
_entity_poly.type
_entity_poly.pdbx_seq_one_letter_code
_entity_poly.pdbx_strand_id
1 'polypeptide(L)'
;MPFTEGETKTISYLGNQFKQLGLEPGNGESYLQEVPMVNILATAAPSMQVKTAGSSFNLKAYDDYVIWTDKTDSSITLADAELVFAGFGVVAPEYNWNDYEGLDVKGKVVLVMVNDPGFWIGDTSLFKGKEMTYYGRWTYKFEEAARQGAKGCLIIHNTAAASYPFIVQQGGFNTSRLQLDTRGKDVKHSDVIGWITEPAANRLFAAAGKDSNLLKDANKRGFKPVPLKPALVDAKINYWKTKTSVGINVNQASFSDNWNGGGVNSLAIGGLVNYKAEYSKESYSYASEVILQYGKVKNKGQLQKKTTDRIYWDNKAAVQLSKNWYFFASINFESQFDDGFSYSRDAQGNERENLLSKFMSPGYLTES
;
A
#
# COMPACT_ATOMS: atom_id res chain seq x y z
N MET A 1 -8.35 17.87 -7.03
CA MET A 1 -7.58 17.07 -6.07
C MET A 1 -6.25 17.78 -5.85
N PRO A 2 -5.72 17.82 -4.62
CA PRO A 2 -4.38 18.35 -4.36
C PRO A 2 -3.31 17.62 -5.17
N PHE A 3 -2.19 18.29 -5.45
CA PHE A 3 -1.05 17.78 -6.24
C PHE A 3 -1.37 17.47 -7.71
N THR A 4 -2.42 18.06 -8.28
CA THR A 4 -2.75 17.89 -9.69
C THR A 4 -2.92 19.23 -10.40
N GLU A 5 -2.86 19.24 -11.74
CA GLU A 5 -3.18 20.45 -12.52
C GLU A 5 -4.54 21.07 -12.16
N GLY A 6 -5.49 20.24 -11.72
CA GLY A 6 -6.80 20.69 -11.31
C GLY A 6 -6.75 21.62 -10.10
N GLU A 7 -5.83 21.41 -9.16
CA GLU A 7 -5.59 22.33 -8.04
C GLU A 7 -5.15 23.69 -8.57
N THR A 8 -4.09 23.74 -9.38
CA THR A 8 -3.55 24.98 -9.97
C THR A 8 -4.61 25.79 -10.70
N LYS A 9 -5.40 25.12 -11.56
CA LYS A 9 -6.49 25.76 -12.31
C LYS A 9 -7.57 26.31 -11.38
N THR A 10 -7.96 25.53 -10.37
CA THR A 10 -9.03 25.91 -9.42
C THR A 10 -8.61 27.09 -8.54
N ILE A 11 -7.44 27.04 -7.91
CA ILE A 11 -6.98 28.13 -7.02
C ILE A 11 -6.75 29.43 -7.81
N SER A 12 -6.25 29.34 -9.05
CA SER A 12 -6.06 30.50 -9.92
C SER A 12 -7.40 31.13 -10.30
N TYR A 13 -8.37 30.29 -10.69
CA TYR A 13 -9.72 30.76 -11.02
C TYR A 13 -10.38 31.45 -9.82
N LEU A 14 -10.38 30.81 -8.65
CA LEU A 14 -11.00 31.37 -7.44
C LEU A 14 -10.35 32.69 -7.01
N GLY A 15 -9.01 32.75 -7.00
CA GLY A 15 -8.28 33.99 -6.70
C GLY A 15 -8.60 35.12 -7.68
N ASN A 16 -8.75 34.80 -8.97
CA ASN A 16 -9.14 35.78 -9.99
C ASN A 16 -10.59 36.25 -9.81
N GLN A 17 -11.52 35.36 -9.46
CA GLN A 17 -12.91 35.75 -9.19
C GLN A 17 -13.02 36.67 -7.97
N PHE A 18 -12.27 36.40 -6.90
CA PHE A 18 -12.27 37.27 -5.71
C PHE A 18 -11.75 38.68 -6.05
N LYS A 19 -10.68 38.76 -6.85
CA LYS A 19 -10.17 40.04 -7.36
C LYS A 19 -11.21 40.77 -8.21
N GLN A 20 -11.91 40.07 -9.10
CA GLN A 20 -12.94 40.67 -9.97
C GLN A 20 -14.13 41.20 -9.16
N LEU A 21 -14.46 40.56 -8.04
CA LEU A 21 -15.51 41.00 -7.11
C LEU A 21 -15.06 42.16 -6.19
N GLY A 22 -13.80 42.59 -6.27
CA GLY A 22 -13.27 43.67 -5.43
C GLY A 22 -13.02 43.25 -3.97
N LEU A 23 -12.92 41.94 -3.70
CA LEU A 23 -12.61 41.44 -2.36
C LEU A 23 -11.12 41.66 -2.05
N GLU A 24 -10.81 42.01 -0.80
CA GLU A 24 -9.44 42.09 -0.32
C GLU A 24 -8.91 40.70 0.09
N PRO A 25 -7.59 40.47 0.06
CA PRO A 25 -7.00 39.20 0.50
C PRO A 25 -7.10 39.01 2.02
N GLY A 26 -7.32 37.76 2.45
CA GLY A 26 -7.49 37.41 3.87
C GLY A 26 -6.25 36.83 4.55
N ASN A 27 -5.17 36.59 3.82
CA ASN A 27 -3.91 36.02 4.33
C ASN A 27 -2.74 36.95 3.99
N GLY A 28 -2.70 38.10 4.65
CA GLY A 28 -1.79 39.20 4.29
C GLY A 28 -2.13 39.72 2.90
N GLU A 29 -1.14 39.72 2.01
CA GLU A 29 -1.33 40.16 0.61
C GLU A 29 -1.88 39.04 -0.31
N SER A 30 -2.11 37.84 0.21
CA SER A 30 -2.50 36.66 -0.56
C SER A 30 -3.97 36.27 -0.36
N TYR A 31 -4.63 35.88 -1.45
CA TYR A 31 -5.94 35.23 -1.43
C TYR A 31 -5.85 33.73 -1.06
N LEU A 32 -4.63 33.20 -0.94
CA LEU A 32 -4.35 31.79 -0.69
C LEU A 32 -3.57 31.63 0.62
N GLN A 33 -3.90 30.58 1.36
CA GLN A 33 -3.13 30.09 2.50
C GLN A 33 -2.37 28.83 2.09
N GLU A 34 -1.06 28.80 2.36
CA GLU A 34 -0.26 27.61 2.10
C GLU A 34 -0.53 26.54 3.15
N VAL A 35 -0.80 25.33 2.67
CA VAL A 35 -1.00 24.14 3.51
C VAL A 35 -0.04 23.07 3.00
N PRO A 36 1.18 22.99 3.57
CA PRO A 36 2.15 22.00 3.13
C PRO A 36 1.65 20.60 3.47
N MET A 37 1.63 19.74 2.47
CA MET A 37 1.12 18.38 2.55
C MET A 37 2.11 17.38 1.96
N VAL A 38 1.97 16.12 2.34
CA VAL A 38 2.66 14.96 1.77
C VAL A 38 1.64 13.96 1.25
N ASN A 39 2.03 13.20 0.24
CA ASN A 39 1.28 12.05 -0.26
C ASN A 39 2.01 10.76 0.10
N ILE A 40 1.38 9.88 0.87
CA ILE A 40 1.98 8.66 1.40
C ILE A 40 1.26 7.46 0.77
N LEU A 41 1.97 6.69 -0.07
CA LEU A 41 1.50 5.38 -0.54
C LEU A 41 2.21 4.28 0.24
N ALA A 42 1.50 3.72 1.22
CA ALA A 42 1.97 2.63 2.05
C ALA A 42 1.25 1.32 1.68
N THR A 43 2.01 0.25 1.47
CA THR A 43 1.51 -1.12 1.26
C THR A 43 1.79 -1.94 2.51
N ALA A 44 0.74 -2.41 3.18
CA ALA A 44 0.88 -3.31 4.32
C ALA A 44 1.33 -4.71 3.88
N ALA A 45 2.08 -5.40 4.73
CA ALA A 45 2.37 -6.83 4.59
C ALA A 45 1.05 -7.62 4.44
N PRO A 46 1.01 -8.70 3.64
CA PRO A 46 -0.22 -9.48 3.42
C PRO A 46 -0.67 -10.27 4.65
N SER A 47 0.22 -10.48 5.61
CA SER A 47 -0.05 -11.19 6.86
C SER A 47 0.61 -10.49 8.03
N MET A 48 -0.03 -10.54 9.19
CA MET A 48 0.54 -10.14 10.48
C MET A 48 0.72 -11.38 11.35
N GLN A 49 1.97 -11.76 11.61
CA GLN A 49 2.25 -12.88 12.52
C GLN A 49 2.14 -12.42 13.96
N VAL A 50 1.34 -13.15 14.74
CA VAL A 50 1.21 -12.99 16.19
C VAL A 50 1.90 -14.18 16.85
N LYS A 51 2.89 -13.92 17.71
CA LYS A 51 3.56 -14.93 18.52
C LYS A 51 3.06 -14.87 19.96
N THR A 52 2.86 -16.04 20.56
CA THR A 52 2.58 -16.20 22.00
C THR A 52 3.65 -17.11 22.62
N ALA A 53 3.59 -17.30 23.94
CA ALA A 53 4.54 -18.15 24.65
C ALA A 53 4.60 -19.62 24.16
N GLY A 54 3.57 -20.13 23.47
CA GLY A 54 3.52 -21.53 23.02
C GLY A 54 2.96 -21.78 21.61
N SER A 55 2.58 -20.74 20.88
CA SER A 55 2.03 -20.87 19.53
C SER A 55 2.19 -19.59 18.72
N SER A 56 1.93 -19.67 17.41
CA SER A 56 1.78 -18.50 16.56
C SER A 56 0.59 -18.66 15.64
N PHE A 57 0.00 -17.55 15.23
CA PHE A 57 -1.04 -17.52 14.20
C PHE A 57 -0.90 -16.26 13.36
N ASN A 58 -1.53 -16.27 12.19
CA ASN A 58 -1.52 -15.14 11.28
C ASN A 58 -2.88 -14.46 11.25
N LEU A 59 -2.86 -13.14 11.22
CA LEU A 59 -3.95 -12.30 10.76
C LEU A 59 -3.71 -11.97 9.28
N LYS A 60 -4.77 -11.96 8.47
CA LYS A 60 -4.71 -11.63 7.04
C LYS A 60 -4.98 -10.15 6.84
N ALA A 61 -4.12 -9.47 6.09
CA ALA A 61 -4.40 -8.10 5.72
C ALA A 61 -5.67 -8.03 4.86
N TYR A 62 -6.32 -6.87 4.82
CA TYR A 62 -7.64 -6.64 4.22
C TYR A 62 -8.78 -7.35 4.97
N ASP A 63 -8.66 -8.62 5.33
CA ASP A 63 -9.73 -9.39 5.98
C ASP A 63 -9.77 -9.18 7.50
N ASP A 64 -8.64 -9.36 8.18
CA ASP A 64 -8.52 -9.22 9.64
C ASP A 64 -8.10 -7.82 10.05
N TYR A 65 -7.30 -7.12 9.24
CA TYR A 65 -6.82 -5.77 9.55
C TYR A 65 -6.57 -4.91 8.31
N VAL A 66 -6.62 -3.60 8.51
CA VAL A 66 -6.25 -2.54 7.55
C VAL A 66 -5.34 -1.57 8.29
N ILE A 67 -4.09 -1.44 7.86
CA ILE A 67 -3.09 -0.57 8.50
C ILE A 67 -2.40 0.33 7.48
N TRP A 68 -1.94 1.47 7.95
CA TRP A 68 -1.14 2.44 7.21
C TRP A 68 -0.23 3.22 8.17
N THR A 69 0.46 4.20 7.63
CA THR A 69 1.30 5.11 8.40
C THR A 69 1.06 6.54 7.93
N ASP A 70 1.20 7.49 8.84
CA ASP A 70 1.24 8.92 8.53
C ASP A 70 2.69 9.46 8.59
N LYS A 71 3.67 8.57 8.87
CA LYS A 71 5.09 8.92 8.87
C LYS A 71 5.69 8.83 7.47
N THR A 72 6.74 9.61 7.24
CA THR A 72 7.49 9.64 5.98
C THR A 72 8.79 8.84 6.06
N ASP A 73 8.90 7.83 6.90
CA ASP A 73 10.08 6.98 7.03
C ASP A 73 10.19 6.04 5.80
N SER A 74 11.39 5.58 5.42
CA SER A 74 11.57 4.73 4.21
C SER A 74 11.01 3.31 4.36
N SER A 75 10.89 2.82 5.59
CA SER A 75 10.25 1.56 5.92
C SER A 75 9.82 1.58 7.38
N ILE A 76 8.72 0.91 7.69
CA ILE A 76 8.18 0.84 9.04
C ILE A 76 7.84 -0.60 9.38
N THR A 77 8.15 -1.02 10.61
CA THR A 77 7.88 -2.38 11.09
C THR A 77 7.46 -2.42 12.55
N LEU A 78 6.54 -3.33 12.86
CA LEU A 78 6.12 -3.67 14.22
C LEU A 78 6.88 -4.90 14.77
N ALA A 79 8.06 -5.24 14.24
CA ALA A 79 8.83 -6.39 14.69
C ALA A 79 8.99 -6.41 16.23
N ASP A 80 8.60 -7.54 16.82
CA ASP A 80 8.61 -7.87 18.24
C ASP A 80 7.90 -6.84 19.15
N ALA A 81 6.91 -6.11 18.62
CA ALA A 81 6.14 -5.17 19.41
C ALA A 81 5.11 -5.90 20.29
N GLU A 82 5.14 -5.64 21.60
CA GLU A 82 4.11 -6.13 22.52
C GLU A 82 2.76 -5.48 22.22
N LEU A 83 1.67 -6.22 22.48
CA LEU A 83 0.31 -5.73 22.36
C LEU A 83 -0.28 -5.38 23.73
N VAL A 84 -1.02 -4.28 23.83
CA VAL A 84 -1.73 -3.90 25.05
C VAL A 84 -3.15 -3.47 24.71
N PHE A 85 -4.14 -3.99 25.44
CA PHE A 85 -5.51 -3.51 25.34
C PHE A 85 -5.73 -2.35 26.30
N ALA A 86 -6.01 -1.16 25.76
CA ALA A 86 -6.16 0.08 26.51
C ALA A 86 -7.61 0.58 26.49
N GLY A 87 -8.60 -0.32 26.56
CA GLY A 87 -10.02 0.05 26.63
C GLY A 87 -10.43 0.94 25.46
N PHE A 88 -10.89 2.15 25.75
CA PHE A 88 -11.25 3.14 24.74
C PHE A 88 -10.07 4.03 24.31
N GLY A 89 -8.88 3.93 24.90
CA GLY A 89 -7.74 4.80 24.59
C GLY A 89 -8.04 6.27 24.85
N VAL A 90 -8.78 6.58 25.91
CA VAL A 90 -9.23 7.94 26.24
C VAL A 90 -8.49 8.51 27.45
N VAL A 91 -8.04 9.75 27.29
CA VAL A 91 -7.63 10.63 28.41
C VAL A 91 -8.58 11.83 28.42
N ALA A 92 -9.56 11.80 29.32
CA ALA A 92 -10.61 12.80 29.45
C ALA A 92 -10.81 13.18 30.94
N PRO A 93 -10.01 14.11 31.47
CA PRO A 93 -10.05 14.51 32.87
C PRO A 93 -11.43 15.04 33.32
N GLU A 94 -12.16 15.74 32.44
CA GLU A 94 -13.51 16.26 32.70
C GLU A 94 -14.55 15.15 32.88
N TYR A 95 -14.28 13.97 32.34
CA TYR A 95 -15.08 12.77 32.56
C TYR A 95 -14.47 11.87 33.65
N ASN A 96 -13.40 12.28 34.32
CA ASN A 96 -12.65 11.47 35.29
C ASN A 96 -12.31 10.09 34.71
N TRP A 97 -11.81 10.07 33.46
CA TRP A 97 -11.53 8.87 32.68
C TRP A 97 -10.12 8.92 32.09
N ASN A 98 -9.29 7.91 32.35
CA ASN A 98 -7.95 7.80 31.79
C ASN A 98 -7.58 6.32 31.57
N ASP A 99 -7.67 5.87 30.31
CA ASP A 99 -7.33 4.51 29.91
C ASP A 99 -5.82 4.26 29.81
N TYR A 100 -4.98 5.29 29.93
CA TYR A 100 -3.51 5.15 29.92
C TYR A 100 -2.90 5.27 31.32
N GLU A 101 -3.72 5.51 32.35
CA GLU A 101 -3.23 5.71 33.71
C GLU A 101 -2.49 4.48 34.24
N GLY A 102 -1.20 4.65 34.55
CA GLY A 102 -0.34 3.59 35.06
C GLY A 102 0.09 2.56 34.00
N LEU A 103 -0.13 2.85 32.71
CA LEU A 103 0.21 1.96 31.62
C LEU A 103 1.43 2.47 30.82
N ASP A 104 2.48 1.65 30.74
CA ASP A 104 3.57 1.89 29.80
C ASP A 104 3.25 1.27 28.43
N VAL A 105 2.96 2.14 27.46
CA VAL A 105 2.71 1.80 26.06
C VAL A 105 3.89 2.14 25.15
N LYS A 106 4.99 2.68 25.71
CA LYS A 106 6.10 3.15 24.89
C LYS A 106 6.70 1.99 24.09
N GLY A 107 6.76 2.14 22.77
CA GLY A 107 7.28 1.10 21.89
C GLY A 107 6.31 -0.07 21.62
N LYS A 108 5.10 -0.06 22.20
CA LYS A 108 4.11 -1.13 22.09
C LYS A 108 3.01 -0.79 21.08
N VAL A 109 2.23 -1.78 20.68
CA VAL A 109 1.00 -1.59 19.92
C VAL A 109 -0.17 -1.55 20.88
N VAL A 110 -0.94 -0.48 20.85
CA VAL A 110 -2.18 -0.36 21.63
C VAL A 110 -3.37 -0.80 20.79
N LEU A 111 -4.24 -1.58 21.41
CA LEU A 111 -5.51 -2.01 20.89
C LEU A 111 -6.62 -1.27 21.65
N VAL A 112 -7.47 -0.55 20.93
CA VAL A 112 -8.48 0.34 21.53
C VAL A 112 -9.84 0.19 20.85
N MET A 113 -10.91 0.54 21.56
CA MET A 113 -12.28 0.51 21.05
C MET A 113 -12.65 1.83 20.37
N VAL A 114 -13.46 1.74 19.31
CA VAL A 114 -14.08 2.91 18.66
C VAL A 114 -15.25 3.45 19.50
N ASN A 115 -15.53 4.76 19.38
CA ASN A 115 -16.61 5.46 20.09
C ASN A 115 -16.35 5.61 21.61
N ASP A 116 -17.38 5.95 22.37
CA ASP A 116 -17.35 6.25 23.81
C ASP A 116 -18.08 5.16 24.62
N PRO A 117 -17.70 4.89 25.89
CA PRO A 117 -18.31 3.84 26.70
C PRO A 117 -19.83 4.00 26.88
N GLY A 118 -20.34 5.24 26.96
CA GLY A 118 -21.77 5.50 27.08
C GLY A 118 -22.60 4.96 25.91
N PHE A 119 -22.04 4.95 24.69
CA PHE A 119 -22.69 4.41 23.51
C PHE A 119 -22.87 2.89 23.62
N TRP A 120 -21.82 2.19 24.07
CA TRP A 120 -21.75 0.73 24.09
C TRP A 120 -22.69 0.09 25.10
N ILE A 121 -22.96 0.76 26.23
CA ILE A 121 -23.86 0.25 27.28
C ILE A 121 -25.19 1.00 27.35
N GLY A 122 -25.41 2.00 26.49
CA GLY A 122 -26.64 2.80 26.48
C GLY A 122 -26.82 3.70 27.70
N ASP A 123 -25.74 3.99 28.43
CA ASP A 123 -25.76 4.83 29.62
C ASP A 123 -25.59 6.30 29.25
N THR A 124 -26.69 7.06 29.33
CA THR A 124 -26.71 8.49 29.03
C THR A 124 -25.96 9.36 30.04
N SER A 125 -25.58 8.82 31.19
CA SER A 125 -24.78 9.51 32.21
C SER A 125 -23.27 9.40 31.97
N LEU A 126 -22.83 8.51 31.08
CA LEU A 126 -21.43 8.38 30.68
C LEU A 126 -21.17 9.15 29.39
N PHE A 127 -20.20 10.05 29.43
CA PHE A 127 -19.85 10.93 28.31
C PHE A 127 -21.07 11.72 27.80
N LYS A 128 -21.49 11.50 26.55
CA LYS A 128 -22.73 12.03 25.97
C LYS A 128 -23.71 10.92 25.58
N GLY A 129 -23.61 9.76 26.23
CA GLY A 129 -24.47 8.61 25.94
C GLY A 129 -24.35 8.12 24.51
N LYS A 130 -25.41 8.30 23.72
CA LYS A 130 -25.48 7.85 22.32
C LYS A 130 -24.73 8.76 21.35
N GLU A 131 -24.44 10.00 21.74
CA GLU A 131 -23.73 10.95 20.89
C GLU A 131 -22.21 10.76 21.03
N MET A 132 -21.53 10.56 19.91
CA MET A 132 -20.08 10.43 19.89
C MET A 132 -19.42 11.77 20.26
N THR A 133 -18.50 11.73 21.22
CA THR A 133 -17.68 12.86 21.64
C THR A 133 -16.43 13.00 20.76
N TYR A 134 -15.58 14.00 21.04
CA TYR A 134 -14.25 14.07 20.45
C TYR A 134 -13.42 12.81 20.76
N TYR A 135 -13.53 12.31 22.00
CA TYR A 135 -12.82 11.12 22.45
C TYR A 135 -13.22 9.86 21.68
N GLY A 136 -14.48 9.75 21.26
CA GLY A 136 -14.96 8.62 20.48
C GLY A 136 -14.42 8.55 19.05
N ARG A 137 -13.84 9.65 18.53
CA ARG A 137 -13.33 9.72 17.16
C ARG A 137 -12.04 8.92 17.00
N TRP A 138 -11.96 8.16 15.92
CA TRP A 138 -10.77 7.37 15.58
C TRP A 138 -9.49 8.19 15.44
N THR A 139 -9.57 9.43 14.93
CA THR A 139 -8.42 10.34 14.81
C THR A 139 -7.82 10.62 16.18
N TYR A 140 -8.67 10.95 17.16
CA TYR A 140 -8.23 11.16 18.53
C TYR A 140 -7.54 9.91 19.09
N LYS A 141 -8.07 8.71 18.85
CA LYS A 141 -7.45 7.47 19.34
C LYS A 141 -6.02 7.30 18.84
N PHE A 142 -5.79 7.56 17.55
CA PHE A 142 -4.46 7.49 16.95
C PHE A 142 -3.51 8.56 17.49
N GLU A 143 -3.97 9.80 17.55
CA GLU A 143 -3.19 10.91 18.07
C GLU A 143 -2.83 10.71 19.54
N GLU A 144 -3.78 10.27 20.36
CA GLU A 144 -3.56 10.04 21.78
C GLU A 144 -2.60 8.88 22.01
N ALA A 145 -2.77 7.76 21.32
CA ALA A 145 -1.80 6.66 21.35
C ALA A 145 -0.38 7.13 21.02
N ALA A 146 -0.23 7.99 20.00
CA ALA A 146 1.05 8.59 19.65
C ALA A 146 1.60 9.53 20.73
N ARG A 147 0.76 10.36 21.36
CA ARG A 147 1.15 11.21 22.51
C ARG A 147 1.65 10.38 23.69
N GLN A 148 1.06 9.22 23.92
CA GLN A 148 1.47 8.26 24.95
C GLN A 148 2.73 7.45 24.57
N GLY A 149 3.24 7.60 23.34
CA GLY A 149 4.46 6.94 22.87
C GLY A 149 4.26 5.54 22.29
N ALA A 150 3.01 5.16 21.98
CA ALA A 150 2.71 3.89 21.34
C ALA A 150 3.38 3.80 19.96
N LYS A 151 4.06 2.68 19.71
CA LYS A 151 4.63 2.36 18.40
C LYS A 151 3.54 2.10 17.37
N GLY A 152 2.41 1.52 17.78
CA GLY A 152 1.27 1.39 16.90
C GLY A 152 -0.06 1.53 17.62
N CYS A 153 -1.11 1.83 16.87
CA CYS A 153 -2.48 1.89 17.38
C CYS A 153 -3.45 1.20 16.43
N LEU A 154 -4.13 0.16 16.92
CA LEU A 154 -5.16 -0.55 16.18
C LEU A 154 -6.51 -0.32 16.87
N ILE A 155 -7.49 0.15 16.10
CA ILE A 155 -8.85 0.32 16.58
C ILE A 155 -9.66 -0.95 16.26
N ILE A 156 -10.29 -1.53 17.28
CA ILE A 156 -11.24 -2.63 17.12
C ILE A 156 -12.49 -2.07 16.44
N HIS A 157 -12.74 -2.55 15.23
CA HIS A 157 -13.93 -2.17 14.48
C HIS A 157 -15.17 -2.81 15.07
N ASN A 158 -16.22 -2.00 15.22
CA ASN A 158 -17.57 -2.44 15.48
C ASN A 158 -18.52 -1.59 14.63
N THR A 159 -19.43 -2.22 13.87
CA THR A 159 -20.28 -1.51 12.89
C THR A 159 -21.17 -0.46 13.53
N ALA A 160 -21.79 -0.76 14.68
CA ALA A 160 -22.67 0.17 15.35
C ALA A 160 -21.89 1.37 15.90
N ALA A 161 -20.78 1.09 16.61
CA ALA A 161 -19.95 2.13 17.22
C ALA A 161 -19.20 2.98 16.19
N ALA A 162 -18.81 2.41 15.05
CA ALA A 162 -18.17 3.16 13.96
C ALA A 162 -19.18 3.85 13.03
N SER A 163 -20.47 3.50 13.08
CA SER A 163 -21.55 3.93 12.16
C SER A 163 -21.44 3.43 10.71
N TYR A 164 -20.44 2.61 10.38
CA TYR A 164 -20.24 2.06 9.05
C TYR A 164 -19.62 0.65 9.09
N PRO A 165 -19.87 -0.19 8.06
CA PRO A 165 -19.24 -1.52 7.95
C PRO A 165 -17.73 -1.43 7.70
N PHE A 166 -17.02 -2.51 8.02
CA PHE A 166 -15.54 -2.58 7.89
C PHE A 166 -15.04 -2.34 6.45
N ILE A 167 -15.88 -2.60 5.44
CA ILE A 167 -15.58 -2.32 4.02
C ILE A 167 -15.20 -0.87 3.75
N VAL A 168 -15.66 0.09 4.57
CA VAL A 168 -15.23 1.49 4.46
C VAL A 168 -13.73 1.64 4.77
N GLN A 169 -13.21 0.89 5.74
CA GLN A 169 -11.77 0.86 6.03
C GLN A 169 -11.00 0.14 4.92
N GLN A 170 -11.55 -0.97 4.43
CA GLN A 170 -10.97 -1.74 3.32
C GLN A 170 -10.85 -0.91 2.03
N GLY A 171 -11.77 0.03 1.77
CA GLY A 171 -11.71 0.93 0.61
C GLY A 171 -10.48 1.85 0.60
N GLY A 172 -9.90 2.13 1.76
CA GLY A 172 -8.66 2.90 1.91
C GLY A 172 -7.39 2.04 2.03
N PHE A 173 -7.50 0.72 1.89
CA PHE A 173 -6.37 -0.18 2.06
C PHE A 173 -5.39 -0.09 0.88
N ASN A 174 -4.10 0.12 1.19
CA ASN A 174 -3.02 0.27 0.21
C ASN A 174 -3.27 1.35 -0.87
N THR A 175 -3.96 2.43 -0.49
CA THR A 175 -4.15 3.62 -1.33
C THR A 175 -3.32 4.80 -0.81
N SER A 176 -3.12 5.78 -1.69
CA SER A 176 -2.42 7.02 -1.37
C SER A 176 -3.19 7.86 -0.35
N ARG A 177 -2.50 8.37 0.68
CA ARG A 177 -3.07 9.24 1.72
C ARG A 177 -2.41 10.61 1.72
N LEU A 178 -3.22 11.67 1.70
CA LEU A 178 -2.75 13.05 1.83
C LEU A 178 -2.71 13.42 3.31
N GLN A 179 -1.56 13.86 3.79
CA GLN A 179 -1.36 14.30 5.17
C GLN A 179 -0.70 15.67 5.21
N LEU A 180 -0.87 16.41 6.30
CA LEU A 180 -0.08 17.62 6.51
C LEU A 180 1.40 17.25 6.63
N ASP A 181 2.28 18.08 6.07
CA ASP A 181 3.71 17.92 6.27
C ASP A 181 4.08 18.39 7.68
N THR A 182 4.44 17.41 8.52
CA THR A 182 4.85 17.64 9.91
C THR A 182 6.36 17.52 10.10
N ARG A 183 7.16 17.42 9.03
CA ARG A 183 8.62 17.37 9.15
C ARG A 183 9.13 18.68 9.79
N GLY A 184 10.05 18.52 10.74
CA GLY A 184 10.57 19.64 11.54
C GLY A 184 9.60 20.20 12.59
N LYS A 185 8.39 19.62 12.75
CA LYS A 185 7.43 19.98 13.80
C LYS A 185 7.40 18.91 14.89
N ASP A 186 7.08 19.30 16.12
CA ASP A 186 6.90 18.37 17.24
C ASP A 186 5.48 17.75 17.24
N VAL A 187 5.16 17.03 16.16
CA VAL A 187 3.92 16.24 16.07
C VAL A 187 4.27 14.78 16.25
N LYS A 188 3.67 14.13 17.27
CA LYS A 188 3.88 12.71 17.53
C LYS A 188 3.03 11.86 16.59
N HIS A 189 3.64 10.85 15.99
CA HIS A 189 2.96 9.83 15.19
C HIS A 189 3.37 8.46 15.68
N SER A 190 2.43 7.53 15.75
CA SER A 190 2.75 6.11 15.82
C SER A 190 3.33 5.65 14.48
N ASP A 191 4.18 4.63 14.51
CA ASP A 191 4.75 4.02 13.31
C ASP A 191 3.65 3.42 12.42
N VAL A 192 2.71 2.70 13.04
CA VAL A 192 1.60 2.05 12.34
C VAL A 192 0.29 2.37 13.01
N ILE A 193 -0.70 2.79 12.24
CA ILE A 193 -2.07 3.00 12.71
C ILE A 193 -3.04 2.24 11.82
N GLY A 194 -4.21 1.89 12.36
CA GLY A 194 -5.23 1.24 11.56
C GLY A 194 -6.36 0.62 12.35
N TRP A 195 -7.03 -0.30 11.69
CA TRP A 195 -8.20 -1.00 12.20
C TRP A 195 -8.00 -2.50 12.14
N ILE A 196 -8.61 -3.19 13.09
CA ILE A 196 -8.69 -4.65 13.15
C ILE A 196 -10.15 -5.04 13.34
N THR A 197 -10.56 -6.16 12.76
CA THR A 197 -11.93 -6.66 12.94
C THR A 197 -12.14 -7.20 14.35
N GLU A 198 -13.37 -7.15 14.86
CA GLU A 198 -13.72 -7.71 16.17
C GLU A 198 -13.34 -9.21 16.30
N PRO A 199 -13.59 -10.08 15.28
CA PRO A 199 -13.13 -11.47 15.32
C PRO A 199 -11.61 -11.62 15.46
N ALA A 200 -10.83 -10.78 14.77
CA ALA A 200 -9.37 -10.80 14.87
C ALA A 200 -8.88 -10.29 16.25
N ALA A 201 -9.52 -9.26 16.81
CA ALA A 201 -9.27 -8.81 18.18
C ALA A 201 -9.58 -9.91 19.21
N ASN A 202 -10.68 -10.65 19.03
CA ASN A 202 -11.03 -11.77 19.90
C ASN A 202 -10.00 -12.91 19.83
N ARG A 203 -9.40 -13.17 18.66
CA ARG A 203 -8.27 -14.11 18.54
C ARG A 203 -7.03 -13.62 19.29
N LEU A 204 -6.74 -12.32 19.28
CA LEU A 204 -5.66 -11.72 20.07
C LEU A 204 -5.91 -11.84 21.59
N PHE A 205 -7.16 -11.62 22.04
CA PHE A 205 -7.53 -11.82 23.44
C PHE A 205 -7.37 -13.29 23.87
N ALA A 206 -7.91 -14.22 23.08
CA ALA A 206 -7.80 -15.66 23.35
C ALA A 206 -6.34 -16.12 23.45
N ALA A 207 -5.50 -15.62 22.55
CA ALA A 207 -4.06 -15.86 22.54
C ALA A 207 -3.33 -15.33 23.79
N ALA A 208 -3.90 -14.31 24.45
CA ALA A 208 -3.43 -13.78 25.72
C ALA A 208 -4.04 -14.47 26.96
N GLY A 209 -4.84 -15.54 26.77
CA GLY A 209 -5.60 -16.17 27.84
C GLY A 209 -6.74 -15.29 28.38
N LYS A 210 -7.27 -14.40 27.54
CA LYS A 210 -8.41 -13.51 27.83
C LYS A 210 -9.58 -13.85 26.92
N ASP A 211 -10.75 -13.28 27.19
CA ASP A 211 -11.95 -13.43 26.37
C ASP A 211 -12.51 -12.07 25.93
N SER A 212 -13.59 -12.08 25.17
CA SER A 212 -14.26 -10.87 24.68
C SER A 212 -14.99 -10.09 25.78
N ASN A 213 -15.09 -10.59 27.02
CA ASN A 213 -15.66 -9.81 28.12
C ASN A 213 -14.79 -8.59 28.45
N LEU A 214 -13.51 -8.57 28.04
CA LEU A 214 -12.67 -7.37 28.09
C LEU A 214 -13.34 -6.15 27.42
N LEU A 215 -14.04 -6.34 26.30
CA LEU A 215 -14.75 -5.24 25.63
C LEU A 215 -15.91 -4.71 26.48
N LYS A 216 -16.58 -5.58 27.25
CA LYS A 216 -17.64 -5.18 28.18
C LYS A 216 -17.05 -4.47 29.40
N ASP A 217 -15.98 -5.03 29.98
CA ASP A 217 -15.32 -4.49 31.16
C ASP A 217 -14.70 -3.11 30.90
N ALA A 218 -14.23 -2.85 29.68
CA ALA A 218 -13.74 -1.54 29.26
C ALA A 218 -14.78 -0.41 29.36
N ASN A 219 -16.08 -0.72 29.46
CA ASN A 219 -17.13 0.29 29.65
C ASN A 219 -17.27 0.78 31.09
N LYS A 220 -16.59 0.14 32.05
CA LYS A 220 -16.69 0.48 33.47
C LYS A 220 -15.62 1.51 33.83
N ARG A 221 -16.03 2.54 34.59
CA ARG A 221 -15.09 3.51 35.18
C ARG A 221 -14.03 2.79 36.00
N GLY A 222 -12.78 3.21 35.84
CA GLY A 222 -11.64 2.60 36.53
C GLY A 222 -11.18 1.26 35.94
N PHE A 223 -11.65 0.90 34.74
CA PHE A 223 -11.06 -0.19 33.97
C PHE A 223 -9.54 0.01 33.89
N LYS A 224 -8.80 -1.06 34.14
CA LYS A 224 -7.34 -1.05 34.04
C LYS A 224 -6.91 -1.75 32.76
N PRO A 225 -5.99 -1.15 31.98
CA PRO A 225 -5.48 -1.74 30.77
C PRO A 225 -4.92 -3.14 30.98
N VAL A 226 -5.05 -3.96 29.95
CA VAL A 226 -4.69 -5.38 30.00
C VAL A 226 -3.54 -5.64 29.05
N PRO A 227 -2.33 -5.95 29.56
CA PRO A 227 -1.24 -6.44 28.73
C PRO A 227 -1.68 -7.72 28.01
N LEU A 228 -1.67 -7.67 26.69
CA LEU A 228 -1.87 -8.84 25.86
C LEU A 228 -0.47 -9.35 25.53
N LYS A 229 0.02 -10.31 26.30
CA LYS A 229 1.35 -10.92 26.07
C LYS A 229 1.57 -11.60 24.69
N PRO A 230 0.67 -11.63 23.68
CA PRO A 230 1.08 -11.77 22.28
C PRO A 230 2.01 -10.65 21.79
N ALA A 231 3.11 -11.04 21.16
CA ALA A 231 3.95 -10.13 20.37
C ALA A 231 3.49 -10.12 18.91
N LEU A 232 3.41 -8.94 18.31
CA LEU A 232 3.27 -8.79 16.86
C LEU A 232 4.68 -8.86 16.27
N VAL A 233 4.93 -9.85 15.42
CA VAL A 233 6.30 -10.16 14.97
C VAL A 233 6.51 -9.98 13.47
N ASP A 234 5.45 -9.77 12.70
CA ASP A 234 5.59 -9.57 11.26
C ASP A 234 4.50 -8.66 10.71
N ALA A 235 4.57 -7.36 11.00
CA ALA A 235 3.83 -6.37 10.23
C ALA A 235 4.82 -5.32 9.72
N LYS A 236 4.78 -5.10 8.41
CA LYS A 236 5.66 -4.17 7.71
C LYS A 236 4.83 -3.30 6.78
N ILE A 237 5.17 -2.01 6.74
CA ILE A 237 4.70 -1.08 5.71
C ILE A 237 5.83 -0.85 4.71
N ASN A 238 5.53 -1.07 3.44
CA ASN A 238 6.44 -0.89 2.33
C ASN A 238 5.86 0.12 1.32
N TYR A 239 6.69 1.03 0.83
CA TYR A 239 6.30 2.03 -0.16
C TYR A 239 6.41 1.51 -1.60
N TRP A 240 6.93 0.29 -1.79
CA TRP A 240 6.98 -0.40 -3.07
C TRP A 240 5.73 -1.25 -3.30
N LYS A 241 5.14 -1.09 -4.48
CA LYS A 241 4.11 -1.95 -5.05
C LYS A 241 4.71 -2.75 -6.20
N THR A 242 4.66 -4.07 -6.11
CA THR A 242 5.23 -4.96 -7.13
C THR A 242 4.14 -5.82 -7.77
N LYS A 243 4.23 -6.03 -9.09
CA LYS A 243 3.35 -6.91 -9.86
C LYS A 243 4.17 -7.79 -10.79
N THR A 244 3.88 -9.10 -10.78
CA THR A 244 4.48 -10.06 -11.71
C THR A 244 3.38 -10.66 -12.58
N SER A 245 3.63 -10.82 -13.87
CA SER A 245 2.74 -11.48 -14.84
C SER A 245 3.55 -12.46 -15.66
N VAL A 246 3.15 -13.73 -15.69
CA VAL A 246 3.80 -14.80 -16.44
C VAL A 246 2.81 -15.38 -17.43
N GLY A 247 3.23 -15.54 -18.68
CA GLY A 247 2.42 -16.09 -19.76
C GLY A 247 3.18 -17.14 -20.56
N ILE A 248 2.48 -18.21 -20.94
CA ILE A 248 2.98 -19.23 -21.88
C ILE A 248 1.95 -19.36 -22.99
N ASN A 249 2.41 -19.37 -24.24
CA ASN A 249 1.58 -19.57 -25.41
C ASN A 249 2.12 -20.75 -26.23
N VAL A 250 1.22 -21.63 -26.66
CA VAL A 250 1.53 -22.73 -27.58
C VAL A 250 0.55 -22.65 -28.74
N ASN A 251 1.07 -22.68 -29.97
CA ASN A 251 0.28 -22.69 -31.19
C ASN A 251 0.72 -23.85 -32.08
N GLN A 252 -0.22 -24.62 -32.58
CA GLN A 252 0.04 -25.74 -33.48
C GLN A 252 -0.86 -25.65 -34.71
N ALA A 253 -0.27 -25.78 -35.89
CA ALA A 253 -0.98 -25.96 -37.13
C ALA A 253 -0.59 -27.31 -37.75
N SER A 254 -1.58 -28.11 -38.15
CA SER A 254 -1.39 -29.43 -38.73
C SER A 254 -2.32 -29.62 -39.92
N PHE A 255 -1.75 -29.98 -41.06
CA PHE A 255 -2.41 -30.28 -42.32
C PHE A 255 -2.08 -31.72 -42.73
N SER A 256 -3.01 -32.39 -43.40
CA SER A 256 -2.77 -33.70 -44.03
C SER A 256 -1.99 -33.54 -45.33
N ASP A 257 -1.24 -34.58 -45.73
CA ASP A 257 -0.39 -34.51 -46.94
C ASP A 257 -1.20 -34.36 -48.25
N ASN A 258 -2.51 -34.59 -48.23
CA ASN A 258 -3.44 -34.42 -49.37
C ASN A 258 -4.29 -33.14 -49.29
N TRP A 259 -3.95 -32.18 -48.43
CA TRP A 259 -4.70 -30.94 -48.25
C TRP A 259 -4.52 -29.99 -49.45
N ASN A 260 -5.55 -29.89 -50.29
CA ASN A 260 -5.53 -29.10 -51.53
C ASN A 260 -5.51 -27.58 -51.32
N GLY A 261 -5.81 -27.09 -50.11
CA GLY A 261 -5.82 -25.66 -49.79
C GLY A 261 -4.43 -25.05 -49.53
N GLY A 262 -3.38 -25.88 -49.45
CA GLY A 262 -2.05 -25.46 -49.03
C GLY A 262 -1.94 -25.19 -47.52
N GLY A 263 -0.75 -25.39 -46.95
CA GLY A 263 -0.48 -25.22 -45.53
C GLY A 263 0.85 -25.85 -45.12
N VAL A 264 1.48 -25.35 -44.05
CA VAL A 264 2.73 -25.88 -43.51
C VAL A 264 2.52 -26.24 -42.05
N ASN A 265 2.78 -27.50 -41.69
CA ASN A 265 2.68 -27.94 -40.30
C ASN A 265 3.69 -27.18 -39.46
N SER A 266 3.26 -26.66 -38.31
CA SER A 266 4.08 -25.85 -37.44
C SER A 266 3.75 -26.07 -35.96
N LEU A 267 4.76 -25.88 -35.13
CA LEU A 267 4.63 -25.78 -33.68
C LEU A 267 5.38 -24.54 -33.22
N ALA A 268 4.68 -23.64 -32.54
CA ALA A 268 5.24 -22.46 -31.92
C ALA A 268 5.03 -22.50 -30.41
N ILE A 269 6.06 -22.07 -29.67
CA ILE A 269 6.01 -21.85 -28.23
C ILE A 269 6.54 -20.45 -27.93
N GLY A 270 5.87 -19.75 -27.02
CA GLY A 270 6.24 -18.43 -26.54
C GLY A 270 6.09 -18.32 -25.03
N GLY A 271 6.95 -17.52 -24.43
CA GLY A 271 6.93 -17.16 -23.02
C GLY A 271 7.01 -15.65 -22.83
N LEU A 272 6.35 -15.16 -21.78
CA LEU A 272 6.36 -13.78 -21.33
C LEU A 272 6.56 -13.75 -19.82
N VAL A 273 7.48 -12.91 -19.36
CA VAL A 273 7.57 -12.49 -17.96
C VAL A 273 7.55 -10.96 -17.95
N ASN A 274 6.55 -10.37 -17.29
CA ASN A 274 6.52 -8.93 -17.00
C ASN A 274 6.59 -8.75 -15.48
N TYR A 275 7.58 -7.99 -15.03
CA TYR A 275 7.74 -7.56 -13.64
C TYR A 275 7.74 -6.04 -13.56
N LYS A 276 6.84 -5.48 -12.74
CA LYS A 276 6.74 -4.05 -12.48
C LYS A 276 6.90 -3.75 -10.99
N ALA A 277 7.73 -2.78 -10.66
CA ALA A 277 7.92 -2.24 -9.32
C ALA A 277 7.68 -0.73 -9.32
N GLU A 278 6.79 -0.26 -8.45
CA GLU A 278 6.41 1.15 -8.33
C GLU A 278 6.65 1.62 -6.89
N TYR A 279 7.41 2.69 -6.73
CA TYR A 279 7.64 3.39 -5.48
C TYR A 279 6.96 4.75 -5.54
N SER A 280 6.25 5.13 -4.48
CA SER A 280 5.65 6.46 -4.37
C SER A 280 5.73 6.96 -2.95
N LYS A 281 6.35 8.12 -2.78
CA LYS A 281 6.50 8.79 -1.49
C LYS A 281 6.68 10.28 -1.68
N GLU A 282 5.84 11.06 -1.00
CA GLU A 282 5.86 12.53 -1.02
C GLU A 282 5.82 13.06 -2.47
N SER A 283 6.87 13.78 -2.86
CA SER A 283 7.08 14.38 -4.17
C SER A 283 7.91 13.50 -5.10
N TYR A 284 8.28 12.28 -4.68
CA TYR A 284 9.08 11.36 -5.47
C TYR A 284 8.27 10.12 -5.86
N SER A 285 8.33 9.79 -7.15
CA SER A 285 7.86 8.50 -7.64
C SER A 285 8.90 7.85 -8.53
N TYR A 286 8.94 6.53 -8.49
CA TYR A 286 9.82 5.72 -9.31
C TYR A 286 9.09 4.49 -9.80
N ALA A 287 9.22 4.16 -11.07
CA ALA A 287 8.68 2.93 -11.64
C ALA A 287 9.77 2.23 -12.46
N SER A 288 9.90 0.92 -12.26
CA SER A 288 10.74 0.04 -13.07
C SER A 288 9.88 -1.09 -13.62
N GLU A 289 9.91 -1.31 -14.93
CA GLU A 289 9.18 -2.39 -15.60
C GLU A 289 10.14 -3.20 -16.48
N VAL A 290 10.23 -4.49 -16.23
CA VAL A 290 11.04 -5.44 -17.00
C VAL A 290 10.09 -6.39 -17.72
N ILE A 291 10.16 -6.42 -19.05
CA ILE A 291 9.39 -7.30 -19.91
C ILE A 291 10.36 -8.19 -20.68
N LEU A 292 10.27 -9.49 -20.42
CA LEU A 292 11.08 -10.54 -21.05
C LEU A 292 10.16 -11.37 -21.93
N GLN A 293 10.46 -11.46 -23.22
CA GLN A 293 9.68 -12.23 -24.19
C GLN A 293 10.60 -13.14 -24.99
N TYR A 294 10.21 -14.40 -25.12
CA TYR A 294 10.97 -15.37 -25.90
C TYR A 294 10.04 -16.34 -26.61
N GLY A 295 10.26 -16.58 -27.89
CA GLY A 295 9.44 -17.47 -28.68
C GLY A 295 10.18 -18.08 -29.85
N LYS A 296 9.85 -19.35 -30.15
CA LYS A 296 10.38 -20.09 -31.29
C LYS A 296 9.26 -20.83 -32.02
N VAL A 297 9.41 -20.96 -33.33
CA VAL A 297 8.54 -21.74 -34.21
C VAL A 297 9.36 -22.76 -34.98
N LYS A 298 8.81 -23.95 -35.16
CA LYS A 298 9.36 -25.00 -36.03
C LYS A 298 8.32 -25.33 -37.09
N ASN A 299 8.64 -25.01 -38.34
CA ASN A 299 7.85 -25.40 -39.51
C ASN A 299 8.39 -26.70 -40.12
N LYS A 300 7.52 -27.54 -40.70
CA LYS A 300 7.91 -28.75 -41.44
C LYS A 300 8.89 -28.37 -42.56
N GLY A 301 10.05 -29.03 -42.59
CA GLY A 301 11.09 -28.80 -43.61
C GLY A 301 11.93 -27.52 -43.44
N GLN A 302 11.82 -26.82 -42.31
CA GLN A 302 12.65 -25.65 -41.98
C GLN A 302 13.36 -25.84 -40.64
N LEU A 303 14.46 -25.15 -40.42
CA LEU A 303 15.08 -25.01 -39.10
C LEU A 303 14.14 -24.25 -38.14
N GLN A 304 14.41 -24.41 -36.84
CA GLN A 304 13.66 -23.68 -35.82
C GLN A 304 14.04 -22.20 -35.89
N LYS A 305 13.03 -21.31 -35.88
CA LYS A 305 13.22 -19.87 -36.00
C LYS A 305 12.68 -19.16 -34.79
N LYS A 306 13.40 -18.12 -34.37
CA LYS A 306 12.98 -17.20 -33.31
C LYS A 306 11.83 -16.34 -33.82
N THR A 307 10.70 -16.33 -33.11
CA THR A 307 9.54 -15.46 -33.44
C THR A 307 9.55 -14.19 -32.61
N THR A 308 10.13 -14.24 -31.42
CA THR A 308 10.26 -13.12 -30.50
C THR A 308 11.43 -13.39 -29.57
N ASP A 309 12.21 -12.35 -29.29
CA ASP A 309 13.33 -12.39 -28.36
C ASP A 309 13.63 -10.96 -27.95
N ARG A 310 13.08 -10.58 -26.80
CA ARG A 310 13.06 -9.19 -26.36
C ARG A 310 13.28 -9.11 -24.86
N ILE A 311 14.33 -8.39 -24.51
CA ILE A 311 14.55 -7.79 -23.20
C ILE A 311 14.10 -6.35 -23.34
N TYR A 312 13.13 -5.93 -22.54
CA TYR A 312 12.72 -4.54 -22.45
C TYR A 312 12.72 -4.14 -20.99
N TRP A 313 13.44 -3.07 -20.64
CA TRP A 313 13.53 -2.55 -19.29
C TRP A 313 13.34 -1.04 -19.28
N ASP A 314 12.23 -0.61 -18.71
CA ASP A 314 11.83 0.79 -18.60
C ASP A 314 12.00 1.26 -17.16
N ASN A 315 12.65 2.41 -16.97
CA ASN A 315 12.81 3.05 -15.68
C ASN A 315 12.33 4.49 -15.78
N LYS A 316 11.49 4.93 -14.84
CA LYS A 316 10.91 6.27 -14.81
C LYS A 316 11.02 6.82 -13.40
N ALA A 317 11.59 8.01 -13.26
CA ALA A 317 11.67 8.75 -12.02
C ALA A 317 11.00 10.11 -12.19
N ALA A 318 10.21 10.52 -11.21
CA ALA A 318 9.65 11.85 -11.15
C ALA A 318 9.88 12.47 -9.77
N VAL A 319 10.34 13.72 -9.74
CA VAL A 319 10.51 14.53 -8.54
C VAL A 319 9.76 15.84 -8.73
N GLN A 320 8.84 16.15 -7.84
CA GLN A 320 8.28 17.49 -7.74
C GLN A 320 9.19 18.35 -6.85
N LEU A 321 9.92 19.29 -7.47
CA LEU A 321 10.85 20.19 -6.77
C LEU A 321 10.12 21.39 -6.14
N SER A 322 9.04 21.84 -6.78
CA SER A 322 8.17 22.91 -6.27
C SER A 322 6.76 22.78 -6.85
N LYS A 323 5.86 23.74 -6.52
CA LYS A 323 4.51 23.81 -7.10
C LYS A 323 4.50 23.86 -8.64
N ASN A 324 5.55 24.41 -9.25
CA ASN A 324 5.60 24.70 -10.68
C ASN A 324 6.70 23.92 -11.42
N TRP A 325 7.59 23.24 -10.69
CA TRP A 325 8.72 22.52 -11.26
C TRP A 325 8.64 21.02 -10.95
N TYR A 326 8.47 20.25 -12.01
CA TYR A 326 8.52 18.80 -12.02
C TYR A 326 9.73 18.38 -12.85
N PHE A 327 10.59 17.55 -12.28
CA PHE A 327 11.63 16.87 -13.02
C PHE A 327 11.15 15.45 -13.30
N PHE A 328 11.18 15.06 -14.57
CA PHE A 328 10.92 13.71 -15.00
C PHE A 328 12.16 13.23 -15.76
N ALA A 329 12.56 12.00 -15.50
CA ALA A 329 13.56 11.31 -16.27
C ALA A 329 13.12 9.88 -16.52
N SER A 330 13.37 9.41 -17.72
CA SER A 330 13.11 8.05 -18.13
C SER A 330 14.30 7.48 -18.88
N ILE A 331 14.59 6.20 -18.61
CA ILE A 331 15.64 5.44 -19.27
C ILE A 331 15.03 4.11 -19.69
N ASN A 332 15.10 3.84 -20.98
CA ASN A 332 14.64 2.61 -21.59
C ASN A 332 15.79 1.82 -22.19
N PHE A 333 15.86 0.53 -21.88
CA PHE A 333 16.81 -0.40 -22.45
C PHE A 333 16.09 -1.52 -23.20
N GLU A 334 16.46 -1.76 -24.46
CA GLU A 334 15.88 -2.80 -25.31
C GLU A 334 16.96 -3.66 -25.99
N SER A 335 16.78 -4.98 -25.98
CA SER A 335 17.82 -5.94 -26.32
C SER A 335 17.28 -7.37 -26.56
N GLN A 336 18.15 -8.37 -26.74
CA GLN A 336 17.82 -9.78 -27.00
C GLN A 336 18.62 -10.78 -26.14
N PHE A 337 18.04 -11.97 -25.87
CA PHE A 337 18.62 -13.07 -25.09
C PHE A 337 19.51 -14.01 -25.91
N ASP A 338 19.05 -14.42 -27.09
CA ASP A 338 19.60 -15.56 -27.83
C ASP A 338 20.30 -15.07 -29.10
N ASP A 339 21.12 -15.93 -29.68
CA ASP A 339 21.80 -15.61 -30.94
C ASP A 339 20.76 -15.32 -32.04
N GLY A 340 21.08 -14.33 -32.88
CA GLY A 340 20.31 -13.98 -34.08
C GLY A 340 20.92 -14.66 -35.30
N PHE A 341 20.11 -15.26 -36.16
CA PHE A 341 20.58 -15.96 -37.36
C PHE A 341 19.87 -15.46 -38.61
N SER A 342 20.62 -15.39 -39.71
CA SER A 342 20.03 -15.41 -41.06
C SER A 342 20.01 -16.85 -41.57
N TYR A 343 19.08 -17.15 -42.46
CA TYR A 343 18.90 -18.49 -43.01
C TYR A 343 19.12 -18.48 -44.52
N SER A 344 20.03 -19.32 -44.99
CA SER A 344 20.33 -19.53 -46.41
C SER A 344 20.18 -20.99 -46.78
N ARG A 345 20.13 -21.33 -48.07
CA ARG A 345 20.18 -22.73 -48.54
C ARG A 345 21.50 -23.04 -49.23
N ASP A 346 22.04 -24.23 -49.00
CA ASP A 346 23.21 -24.72 -49.74
C ASP A 346 22.82 -25.26 -51.13
N ALA A 347 23.82 -25.66 -51.92
CA ALA A 347 23.63 -26.19 -53.27
C ALA A 347 22.79 -27.48 -53.31
N GLN A 348 22.66 -28.17 -52.17
CA GLN A 348 21.83 -29.36 -51.98
C GLN A 348 20.43 -29.02 -51.46
N GLY A 349 20.11 -27.73 -51.31
CA GLY A 349 18.82 -27.23 -50.87
C GLY A 349 18.58 -27.28 -49.36
N ASN A 350 19.59 -27.67 -48.55
CA ASN A 350 19.49 -27.73 -47.10
C ASN A 350 19.61 -26.33 -46.50
N GLU A 351 18.73 -26.01 -45.54
CA GLU A 351 18.79 -24.73 -44.83
C GLU A 351 19.98 -24.72 -43.85
N ARG A 352 20.74 -23.63 -43.85
CA ARG A 352 21.86 -23.36 -42.94
C ARG A 352 21.63 -22.05 -42.21
N GLU A 353 22.03 -22.02 -40.94
CA GLU A 353 22.03 -20.83 -40.11
C GLU A 353 23.39 -20.11 -40.19
N ASN A 354 23.35 -18.79 -40.33
CA ASN A 354 24.55 -17.94 -40.25
C ASN A 354 24.35 -16.94 -39.12
N LEU A 355 25.28 -16.94 -38.17
CA LEU A 355 25.23 -16.07 -36.99
C LEU A 355 25.29 -14.59 -37.42
N LEU A 356 24.30 -13.82 -36.99
CA LEU A 356 24.21 -12.37 -37.20
C LEU A 356 24.55 -11.59 -35.93
N SER A 357 24.03 -12.05 -34.79
CA SER A 357 24.14 -11.30 -33.54
C SER A 357 24.11 -12.23 -32.34
N LYS A 358 24.61 -11.74 -31.20
CA LYS A 358 24.71 -12.49 -29.94
C LYS A 358 23.84 -11.87 -28.85
N PHE A 359 23.93 -12.43 -27.64
CA PHE A 359 23.35 -11.83 -26.44
C PHE A 359 23.61 -10.33 -26.38
N MET A 360 22.52 -9.58 -26.19
CA MET A 360 22.50 -8.13 -26.14
C MET A 360 23.08 -7.37 -27.35
N SER A 361 23.14 -8.03 -28.51
CA SER A 361 23.51 -7.41 -29.77
C SER A 361 22.32 -7.53 -30.72
N PRO A 362 21.65 -6.43 -31.12
CA PRO A 362 21.88 -5.06 -30.68
C PRO A 362 21.36 -4.78 -29.25
N GLY A 363 21.87 -3.71 -28.65
CA GLY A 363 21.34 -3.14 -27.42
C GLY A 363 21.07 -1.65 -27.64
N TYR A 364 19.85 -1.23 -27.33
CA TYR A 364 19.39 0.14 -27.49
C TYR A 364 19.15 0.77 -26.12
N LEU A 365 19.64 1.98 -25.92
CA LEU A 365 19.38 2.80 -24.74
C LEU A 365 18.73 4.10 -25.21
N THR A 366 17.56 4.43 -24.66
CA THR A 366 16.83 5.67 -24.97
C THR A 366 16.54 6.41 -23.66
N GLU A 367 16.72 7.73 -23.66
CA GLU A 367 16.44 8.59 -22.51
C GLU A 367 15.50 9.73 -22.89
N SER A 368 14.61 10.13 -21.96
CA SER A 368 13.72 11.30 -22.13
C SER A 368 13.27 11.92 -20.82
#